data_AF-A0A9E4XIJ6-F1
#
_entry.id   AF-A0A9E4XIJ6-F1
#
_cell.length_a   1.000
_cell.length_b   1.000
_cell.length_c   1.000
_cell.angle_alpha   90.00
_cell.angle_beta   90.00
_cell.angle_gamma   90.00
#
_symmetry.space_group_name_H-M   'P 1'
#
loop_
_entity.id
_entity.type
_entity.pdbx_description
1 polymer ?
#
loop_
_entity_poly.entity_id
_entity_poly.type
_entity_poly.pdbx_seq_one_letter_code
_entity_poly.pdbx_strand_id
1 'polypeptide(L)' 'EVCVIEAMKMEHSIRSNFGGVVREVLVQENQQVSAGDVLVSFEQESATTG' A
#
# COMPACT_ATOMS: atom_id res chain seq x y z
N GLU A 1 6.32 5.51 -5.84
CA GLU A 1 5.17 4.59 -5.80
C GLU A 1 5.31 3.69 -4.58
N VAL A 2 4.27 2.98 -4.16
CA VAL A 2 4.30 2.16 -2.93
C VAL A 2 4.28 0.66 -3.26
N CYS A 3 3.50 0.25 -4.26
CA CYS A 3 3.41 -1.14 -4.72
C CYS A 3 2.97 -1.16 -6.18
N VAL A 4 3.27 -2.24 -6.90
CA VAL A 4 2.79 -2.50 -8.27
C VAL A 4 2.03 -3.82 -8.26
N ILE A 5 0.85 -3.83 -8.85
CA ILE A 5 0.05 -5.04 -9.04
C ILE A 5 -0.14 -5.30 -10.53
N GLU A 6 -0.21 -6.57 -10.92
CA GLU A 6 -0.61 -6.96 -12.27
C GLU A 6 -2.09 -7.36 -12.28
N ALA A 7 -2.87 -6.72 -13.14
CA ALA A 7 -4.27 -7.08 -13.38
C ALA A 7 -4.56 -7.03 -14.88
N MET A 8 -5.26 -8.03 -15.41
CA MET A 8 -5.68 -8.08 -16.82
C MET A 8 -4.53 -7.88 -17.83
N LYS A 9 -3.33 -8.40 -17.53
CA LYS A 9 -2.08 -8.22 -18.31
C LYS A 9 -1.55 -6.77 -18.34
N MET A 10 -1.96 -5.95 -17.37
CA MET A 10 -1.53 -4.58 -17.21
C MET A 10 -1.00 -4.36 -15.80
N GLU A 11 0.10 -3.62 -15.69
CA GLU A 11 0.63 -3.20 -14.40
C GLU A 11 -0.07 -1.94 -13.91
N HIS A 12 -0.37 -1.91 -12.62
CA HIS A 12 -0.99 -0.78 -11.94
C HIS A 12 -0.13 -0.38 -10.75
N SER A 13 0.44 0.83 -10.79
CA SER A 13 1.17 1.41 -9.66
C SER A 13 0.21 1.97 -8.61
N ILE A 14 0.26 1.44 -7.39
CA ILE A 14 -0.39 1.98 -6.21
C ILE A 14 0.49 3.08 -5.61
N ARG A 15 -0.11 4.24 -5.32
CA ARG A 15 0.58 5.42 -4.80
C ARG A 15 -0.10 5.89 -3.52
N SER A 16 0.69 6.31 -2.53
CA SER A 16 0.16 6.99 -1.36
C SER A 16 -0.17 8.46 -1.69
N ASN A 17 -1.24 8.98 -1.09
CA ASN A 17 -1.61 10.40 -1.17
C ASN A 17 -0.77 11.30 -0.24
N PHE A 18 0.00 10.70 0.67
CA PHE A 18 0.82 11.39 1.66
C PHE A 18 2.19 10.72 1.81
N GLY A 19 3.17 11.48 2.29
CA GLY A 19 4.46 10.94 2.73
C GLY A 19 4.35 10.37 4.15
N GLY A 20 5.11 9.33 4.45
CA GLY A 20 5.12 8.69 5.77
C GLY A 20 6.05 7.48 5.81
N VAL A 21 6.07 6.80 6.95
CA VAL A 21 6.87 5.58 7.14
C VAL A 21 5.98 4.35 6.95
N VAL A 22 6.44 3.38 6.16
CA VAL A 22 5.77 2.09 6.02
C VAL A 22 5.99 1.31 7.32
N ARG A 23 4.90 0.95 7.99
CA ARG A 23 4.92 0.15 9.20
C ARG A 23 5.09 -1.34 8.87
N GLU A 24 4.28 -1.83 7.93
CA GLU A 24 4.26 -3.24 7.57
C GLU A 24 3.77 -3.44 6.14
N VAL A 25 4.39 -4.38 5.42
CA VAL A 25 3.93 -4.86 4.12
C VAL A 25 3.15 -6.16 4.35
N LEU A 26 1.87 -6.16 4.01
CA LEU A 26 0.92 -7.25 4.31
C LEU A 26 0.79 -8.24 3.15
N VAL A 27 1.59 -8.07 2.10
CA VAL A 27 1.59 -8.88 0.89
C VAL A 27 2.99 -9.34 0.51
N GLN A 28 3.05 -10.41 -0.27
CA GLN A 28 4.28 -10.95 -0.83
C GLN A 28 4.31 -10.83 -2.34
N GLU A 29 5.50 -10.96 -2.93
CA GLU A 29 5.66 -10.99 -4.38
C GLU A 29 4.83 -12.13 -5.00
N ASN A 30 4.13 -11.84 -6.10
CA ASN A 30 3.23 -12.76 -6.80
C ASN A 30 2.03 -13.25 -5.97
N GLN A 31 1.74 -12.64 -4.81
CA GLN A 31 0.53 -12.94 -4.06
C GLN A 31 -0.71 -12.44 -4.81
N GLN A 32 -1.73 -13.29 -4.90
CA GLN A 32 -3.02 -12.88 -5.44
C GLN A 32 -3.74 -11.97 -4.44
N VAL A 33 -4.22 -10.82 -4.92
CA VAL A 33 -4.91 -9.80 -4.12
C VAL A 33 -6.23 -9.42 -4.79
N SER A 34 -7.22 -9.02 -3.99
CA SER A 34 -8.54 -8.58 -4.43
C SER A 34 -8.78 -7.10 -4.17
N ALA A 35 -9.80 -6.54 -4.82
CA ALA A 35 -10.20 -5.17 -4.56
C ALA A 35 -10.65 -5.00 -3.10
N GLY A 36 -10.01 -4.08 -2.38
CA GLY A 36 -10.26 -3.82 -0.96
C GLY A 36 -9.25 -4.46 -0.01
N ASP A 37 -8.35 -5.31 -0.50
CA ASP A 37 -7.29 -5.88 0.35
C ASP A 37 -6.28 -4.81 0.78
N VAL A 38 -5.86 -4.89 2.05
CA VAL A 38 -4.84 -4.00 2.59
C VAL A 38 -3.47 -4.54 2.20
N LEU A 39 -2.74 -3.80 1.35
CA LEU A 39 -1.44 -4.21 0.85
C LEU A 39 -0.29 -3.77 1.77
N VAL A 40 -0.38 -2.54 2.29
CA VAL A 40 0.67 -1.89 3.08
C VAL A 40 0.01 -1.05 4.15
N SER A 41 0.56 -1.06 5.35
CA SER A 41 0.19 -0.16 6.44
C SER A 41 1.27 0.88 6.69
N PHE A 42 0.85 2.09 7.06
CA PHE A 42 1.74 3.19 7.42
C PHE A 42 1.70 3.42 8.92
N GLU A 43 2.79 3.97 9.48
CA GLU A 43 2.76 4.46 10.85
C GLU A 43 1.73 5.59 10.95
N GLN A 44 0.89 5.55 11.99
CA GLN A 44 0.08 6.71 12.34
C GLN A 44 1.02 7.78 12.87
N GLU A 45 1.20 8.84 12.10
CA GLU A 45 1.62 10.09 12.70
C GLU A 45 0.49 10.49 13.63
N SER A 46 0.71 10.31 14.94
CA SER A 46 -0.21 10.81 15.95
C SER A 46 -0.25 12.30 15.78
N ALA A 47 -1.24 12.78 15.03
CA ALA A 47 -1.59 14.19 14.97
C ALA A 47 -1.87 14.60 16.41
N THR A 48 -0.87 15.21 17.02
CA THR A 48 -1.03 15.91 18.29
C THR A 48 -1.87 17.13 17.95
N THR A 49 -3.19 16.95 17.96
CA THR A 49 -4.13 18.06 18.04
C THR A 49 -3.96 18.68 19.41
N GLY A 50 -3.11 19.71 19.49
CA GLY A 50 -3.05 20.64 20.60
C GLY A 50 -4.16 21.68 20.52
#